data_AF-A0A158H6V2-F1
#
_entry.id   AF-A0A158H6V2-F1
#
_cell.length_a   1.000
_cell.length_b   1.000
_cell.length_c   1.000
_cell.angle_alpha   90.00
_cell.angle_beta   90.00
_cell.angle_gamma   90.00
#
_symmetry.space_group_name_H-M   'P 1'
#
loop_
_entity.id
_entity.type
_entity.pdbx_description
1 polymer ?
#
loop_
_entity_poly.entity_id
_entity_poly.type
_entity_poly.pdbx_seq_one_letter_code
_entity_poly.pdbx_strand_id
1 'polypeptide(L)'
;MRKHLLGSASLTKTAAMSALVAAITLLAGCSTSGQIAGETMEQATAPLTCTNKAECDAWWARAQVWVINHSGYKLQTVTDSIIQTEGPSGGKRDLAYQITKTPSNEGTATIGFAAHCDNMFGCEPNPWKAGADFKQFVRGRPSQMGTPGGATASGNALPPVSPVPPSRPMPQNLPVQPMPPTLENQPGQSGQNLTPQ
;
A
#
# COMPACT_ATOMS: atom_id res chain seq x y z
N MET A 1 -52.81 48.69 -29.33
CA MET A 1 -52.99 49.07 -30.75
C MET A 1 -51.79 49.88 -31.22
N ARG A 2 -51.37 49.69 -32.48
CA ARG A 2 -50.36 50.44 -33.27
C ARG A 2 -48.89 50.17 -32.89
N LYS A 3 -48.14 49.38 -33.68
CA LYS A 3 -47.57 49.66 -35.03
C LYS A 3 -46.51 50.79 -34.92
N HIS A 4 -45.27 50.72 -35.40
CA HIS A 4 -44.72 50.40 -36.73
C HIS A 4 -43.18 50.24 -36.53
N LEU A 5 -42.53 49.18 -37.03
CA LEU A 5 -41.92 49.05 -38.37
C LEU A 5 -40.75 50.03 -38.65
N LEU A 6 -39.59 49.40 -38.92
CA LEU A 6 -38.60 49.72 -39.96
C LEU A 6 -37.89 51.08 -39.91
N GLY A 7 -36.63 51.03 -39.47
CA GLY A 7 -35.56 51.85 -40.03
C GLY A 7 -34.76 51.02 -41.03
N SER A 8 -34.96 51.29 -42.32
CA SER A 8 -34.26 50.71 -43.47
C SER A 8 -33.15 51.64 -43.98
N ALA A 9 -32.25 51.06 -44.79
CA ALA A 9 -31.13 51.64 -45.56
C ALA A 9 -29.77 51.55 -44.84
N SER A 10 -28.72 50.98 -45.44
CA SER A 10 -28.33 51.16 -46.84
C SER A 10 -27.74 49.91 -47.49
N LEU A 11 -27.97 49.85 -48.79
CA LEU A 11 -27.70 48.77 -49.71
C LEU A 11 -26.36 49.02 -50.44
N THR A 12 -25.59 47.94 -50.61
CA THR A 12 -24.73 47.59 -51.77
C THR A 12 -23.34 48.22 -52.01
N LYS A 13 -22.47 47.31 -52.48
CA LYS A 13 -21.18 47.42 -53.23
C LYS A 13 -19.93 47.52 -52.34
N THR A 14 -18.91 46.67 -52.44
CA THR A 14 -18.45 45.80 -53.54
C THR A 14 -17.44 44.77 -53.02
N ALA A 15 -17.55 43.55 -53.54
CA ALA A 15 -16.49 42.63 -53.96
C ALA A 15 -15.27 42.34 -53.05
N ALA A 16 -15.21 41.07 -52.64
CA ALA A 16 -14.03 40.20 -52.67
C ALA A 16 -12.77 40.61 -51.89
N MET A 17 -12.72 40.18 -50.62
CA MET A 17 -11.53 39.89 -49.77
C MET A 17 -12.08 39.96 -48.34
N SER A 18 -12.13 38.94 -47.49
CA SER A 18 -11.25 37.81 -47.35
C SER A 18 -12.05 36.67 -46.72
N ALA A 19 -11.99 35.51 -47.35
CA ALA A 19 -12.36 34.24 -46.74
C ALA A 19 -11.41 33.98 -45.55
N LEU A 20 -11.83 34.20 -44.29
CA LEU A 20 -11.25 33.53 -43.13
C LEU A 20 -11.99 33.70 -41.78
N VAL A 21 -13.29 34.00 -41.74
CA VAL A 21 -13.99 34.21 -40.45
C VAL A 21 -15.27 33.39 -40.38
N ALA A 22 -15.15 32.06 -40.44
CA ALA A 22 -16.27 31.15 -40.22
C ALA A 22 -15.84 29.75 -39.77
N ALA A 23 -14.81 29.63 -38.91
CA ALA A 23 -14.37 28.33 -38.39
C ALA A 23 -13.73 28.41 -36.99
N ILE A 24 -14.26 29.25 -36.09
CA ILE A 24 -13.85 29.25 -34.67
C ILE A 24 -15.09 29.07 -33.80
N THR A 25 -15.73 27.92 -33.93
CA THR A 25 -16.62 27.41 -32.90
C THR A 25 -16.35 25.93 -32.74
N LEU A 26 -16.21 25.52 -31.47
CA LEU A 26 -16.22 24.13 -30.97
C LEU A 26 -14.88 23.40 -30.94
N LEU A 27 -13.99 23.81 -30.04
CA LEU A 27 -13.22 22.88 -29.20
C LEU A 27 -12.88 23.58 -27.87
N ALA A 28 -13.91 23.83 -27.05
CA ALA A 28 -13.69 23.93 -25.61
C ALA A 28 -13.35 22.52 -25.11
N GLY A 29 -12.10 22.12 -25.29
CA GLY A 29 -11.57 20.96 -24.60
C GLY A 29 -11.60 21.25 -23.12
N CYS A 30 -12.48 20.59 -22.37
CA CYS A 30 -12.28 20.42 -20.94
C CYS A 30 -11.00 19.60 -20.77
N SER A 31 -9.85 20.27 -20.73
CA SER A 31 -8.62 19.69 -20.18
C SER A 31 -8.91 19.37 -18.73
N THR A 32 -9.33 18.14 -18.45
CA THR A 32 -9.33 17.57 -17.12
C THR A 32 -7.90 17.20 -16.72
N SER A 33 -7.02 18.20 -16.73
CA SER A 33 -5.64 18.08 -16.27
C SER A 33 -5.62 18.39 -14.77
N GLY A 34 -6.26 17.52 -13.99
CA GLY A 34 -6.39 17.66 -12.53
C GLY A 34 -6.96 16.40 -11.85
N GLN A 35 -6.92 15.25 -12.52
CA GLN A 35 -7.51 14.00 -12.05
C GLN A 35 -6.73 13.32 -10.90
N ILE A 36 -5.60 13.91 -10.46
CA ILE A 36 -4.92 13.53 -9.20
C ILE A 36 -5.53 14.33 -8.04
N ALA A 37 -6.85 14.23 -7.83
CA ALA A 37 -7.50 14.89 -6.69
C ALA A 37 -8.82 14.25 -6.30
N GLY A 38 -9.61 13.72 -7.24
CA GLY A 38 -10.88 13.07 -6.90
C GLY A 38 -10.69 11.64 -6.38
N GLU A 39 -10.18 10.76 -7.25
CA GLU A 39 -10.16 9.32 -7.02
C GLU A 39 -9.15 8.91 -5.91
N THR A 40 -7.98 9.55 -5.87
CA THR A 40 -6.96 9.32 -4.83
C THR A 40 -7.44 9.79 -3.45
N MET A 41 -8.15 10.92 -3.36
CA MET A 41 -8.69 11.41 -2.09
C MET A 41 -9.80 10.49 -1.60
N GLU A 42 -10.74 10.12 -2.48
CA GLU A 42 -11.88 9.28 -2.10
C GLU A 42 -11.42 7.87 -1.67
N GLN A 43 -10.44 7.29 -2.36
CA GLN A 43 -9.82 6.03 -1.93
C GLN A 43 -9.03 6.19 -0.62
N ALA A 44 -8.36 7.32 -0.40
CA ALA A 44 -7.63 7.58 0.83
C ALA A 44 -8.53 7.96 2.01
N THR A 45 -9.76 8.40 1.79
CA THR A 45 -10.77 8.63 2.85
C THR A 45 -11.67 7.43 3.10
N ALA A 46 -11.83 6.52 2.13
CA ALA A 46 -12.68 5.34 2.30
C ALA A 46 -12.18 4.44 3.47
N PRO A 47 -13.01 4.15 4.48
CA PRO A 47 -12.58 3.36 5.62
C PRO A 47 -12.15 1.94 5.18
N LEU A 48 -11.07 1.44 5.77
CA LEU A 48 -10.61 0.07 5.57
C LEU A 48 -11.19 -0.79 6.71
N THR A 49 -12.47 -1.16 6.57
CA THR A 49 -13.20 -1.91 7.58
C THR A 49 -13.28 -3.38 7.20
N CYS A 50 -12.86 -4.26 8.11
CA CYS A 50 -12.98 -5.71 8.01
C CYS A 50 -14.24 -6.18 8.77
N THR A 51 -14.80 -7.30 8.32
CA THR A 51 -16.13 -7.79 8.70
C THR A 51 -16.11 -8.90 9.75
N ASN A 52 -14.97 -9.54 9.96
CA ASN A 52 -14.81 -10.63 10.92
C ASN A 52 -13.36 -10.72 11.42
N LYS A 53 -13.16 -11.39 12.56
CA LYS A 53 -11.85 -11.48 13.22
C LYS A 53 -10.75 -12.04 12.31
N ALA A 54 -11.03 -13.11 11.55
CA ALA A 54 -10.02 -13.73 10.70
C ALA A 54 -9.56 -12.78 9.57
N GLU A 55 -10.50 -12.07 8.96
CA GLU A 55 -10.20 -11.03 7.97
C GLU A 55 -9.40 -9.87 8.58
N CYS A 56 -9.81 -9.38 9.75
CA CYS A 56 -9.12 -8.30 10.44
C CYS A 56 -7.68 -8.67 10.82
N ASP A 57 -7.45 -9.88 11.30
CA ASP A 57 -6.12 -10.37 11.66
C ASP A 57 -5.24 -10.52 10.40
N ALA A 58 -5.80 -11.03 9.29
CA ALA A 58 -5.08 -11.12 8.02
C ALA A 58 -4.73 -9.74 7.44
N TRP A 59 -5.66 -8.78 7.51
CA TRP A 59 -5.43 -7.42 7.04
C TRP A 59 -4.40 -6.68 7.91
N TRP A 60 -4.42 -6.90 9.22
CA TRP A 60 -3.42 -6.34 10.13
C TRP A 60 -2.01 -6.87 9.84
N ALA A 61 -1.87 -8.18 9.61
CA ALA A 61 -0.60 -8.77 9.21
C ALA A 61 -0.08 -8.19 7.89
N ARG A 62 -0.96 -8.01 6.88
CA ARG A 62 -0.59 -7.35 5.62
C ARG A 62 -0.19 -5.89 5.84
N ALA A 63 -0.88 -5.17 6.72
CA ALA A 63 -0.54 -3.78 7.03
C ALA A 63 0.89 -3.67 7.60
N GLN A 64 1.26 -4.57 8.52
CA GLN A 64 2.61 -4.63 9.06
C GLN A 64 3.66 -4.88 7.97
N VAL A 65 3.43 -5.87 7.10
CA VAL A 65 4.32 -6.18 5.96
C VAL A 65 4.45 -4.97 5.04
N TRP A 66 3.36 -4.27 4.75
CA TRP A 66 3.41 -3.08 3.90
C TRP A 66 4.30 -2.00 4.50
N VAL A 67 4.14 -1.67 5.79
CA VAL A 67 4.94 -0.63 6.47
C VAL A 67 6.43 -0.99 6.45
N ILE A 68 6.78 -2.26 6.71
CA ILE A 68 8.17 -2.73 6.67
C ILE A 68 8.81 -2.50 5.29
N ASN A 69 8.05 -2.71 4.21
CA ASN A 69 8.58 -2.62 2.84
C ASN A 69 8.51 -1.21 2.24
N HIS A 70 7.74 -0.29 2.83
CA HIS A 70 7.50 1.03 2.26
C HIS A 70 8.01 2.18 3.14
N SER A 71 8.56 1.89 4.33
CA SER A 71 9.13 2.91 5.19
C SER A 71 10.63 3.02 5.03
N GLY A 72 11.10 4.27 4.97
CA GLY A 72 12.52 4.59 5.18
C GLY A 72 12.93 4.56 6.66
N TYR A 73 11.98 4.36 7.57
CA TYR A 73 12.19 4.37 9.02
C TYR A 73 11.93 2.99 9.63
N LYS A 74 12.61 2.70 10.74
CA LYS A 74 12.39 1.45 11.47
C LYS A 74 11.05 1.50 12.19
N LEU A 75 10.49 0.32 12.45
CA LEU A 75 9.34 0.17 13.34
C LEU A 75 9.76 0.53 14.78
N GLN A 76 9.02 1.45 15.38
CA GLN A 76 9.16 1.88 16.77
C GLN A 76 8.20 1.10 17.67
N THR A 77 6.97 0.86 17.22
CA THR A 77 5.93 0.20 17.99
C THR A 77 5.10 -0.71 17.10
N VAL A 78 4.90 -1.94 17.56
CA VAL A 78 3.99 -2.90 16.93
C VAL A 78 3.21 -3.57 18.04
N THR A 79 1.90 -3.37 18.05
CA THR A 79 0.96 -4.02 18.95
C THR A 79 -0.20 -4.61 18.16
N ASP A 80 -1.17 -5.19 18.86
CA ASP A 80 -2.42 -5.63 18.23
C ASP A 80 -3.26 -4.47 17.67
N SER A 81 -2.99 -3.22 18.03
CA SER A 81 -3.80 -2.06 17.63
C SER A 81 -3.02 -0.89 17.01
N ILE A 82 -1.70 -0.88 17.08
CA ILE A 82 -0.85 0.20 16.57
C ILE A 82 0.39 -0.36 15.87
N ILE A 83 0.69 0.16 14.67
CA ILE A 83 2.00 0.03 14.01
C ILE A 83 2.53 1.44 13.80
N GLN A 84 3.72 1.74 14.31
CA GLN A 84 4.32 3.07 14.22
C GLN A 84 5.81 2.97 13.91
N THR A 85 6.31 3.90 13.10
CA THR A 85 7.74 4.06 12.77
C THR A 85 8.40 5.17 13.59
N GLU A 86 9.72 5.15 13.74
CA GLU A 86 10.49 6.15 14.52
C GLU A 86 10.47 7.57 13.91
N GLY A 87 10.25 7.69 12.60
CA GLY A 87 10.35 8.95 11.86
C GLY A 87 9.12 9.87 11.95
N PRO A 88 9.14 11.00 11.21
CA PRO A 88 10.19 11.48 10.34
C PRO A 88 11.14 12.44 11.06
N SER A 89 12.38 12.53 10.58
CA SER A 89 13.38 13.46 11.09
C SER A 89 14.38 13.88 10.01
N GLY A 90 14.93 15.10 10.17
CA GLY A 90 16.09 15.56 9.44
C GLY A 90 15.81 16.05 8.02
N GLY A 91 14.65 16.68 7.77
CA GLY A 91 14.39 17.27 6.45
C GLY A 91 14.02 16.25 5.36
N LYS A 92 13.80 14.98 5.72
CA LYS A 92 13.63 13.89 4.75
C LYS A 92 12.24 13.85 4.14
N ARG A 93 12.18 13.42 2.88
CA ARG A 93 10.94 13.25 2.11
C ARG A 93 10.27 11.90 2.33
N ASP A 94 11.02 10.93 2.89
CA ASP A 94 10.53 9.60 3.20
C ASP A 94 9.33 9.64 4.16
N LEU A 95 8.41 8.71 3.97
CA LEU A 95 7.21 8.61 4.80
C LEU A 95 7.49 7.80 6.08
N ALA A 96 7.14 8.41 7.19
CA ALA A 96 6.85 7.73 8.45
C ALA A 96 5.37 7.35 8.48
N TYR A 97 5.06 6.26 9.17
CA TYR A 97 3.73 5.69 9.21
C TYR A 97 3.23 5.50 10.63
N GLN A 98 1.92 5.70 10.78
CA GLN A 98 1.15 5.29 11.94
C GLN A 98 -0.14 4.62 11.46
N ILE A 99 -0.24 3.32 11.68
CA ILE A 99 -1.40 2.50 11.33
C ILE A 99 -2.10 2.11 12.63
N THR A 100 -3.42 2.23 12.64
CA THR A 100 -4.25 1.86 13.81
C THR A 100 -5.24 0.76 13.44
N LYS A 101 -5.56 -0.13 14.38
CA LYS A 101 -6.68 -1.07 14.28
C LYS A 101 -7.65 -0.77 15.41
N THR A 102 -8.77 -0.17 15.06
CA THR A 102 -9.84 0.17 15.99
C THR A 102 -10.94 -0.88 15.87
N PRO A 103 -11.13 -1.76 16.88
CA PRO A 103 -12.23 -2.71 16.84
C PRO A 103 -13.56 -1.97 16.79
N SER A 104 -14.48 -2.49 15.98
CA SER A 104 -15.89 -2.13 15.97
C SER A 104 -16.65 -3.37 16.46
N ASN A 105 -17.85 -3.19 17.02
CA ASN A 105 -18.58 -4.28 17.69
C ASN A 105 -18.65 -5.56 16.82
N GLU A 106 -18.80 -6.72 17.47
CA GLU A 106 -19.01 -8.02 16.80
C GLU A 106 -17.84 -8.52 15.94
N GLY A 107 -16.59 -8.20 16.33
CA GLY A 107 -15.40 -8.76 15.66
C GLY A 107 -15.03 -8.08 14.34
N THR A 108 -15.65 -6.93 14.07
CA THR A 108 -15.24 -6.02 13.00
C THR A 108 -14.11 -5.11 13.47
N ALA A 109 -13.34 -4.53 12.56
CA ALA A 109 -12.38 -3.49 12.91
C ALA A 109 -12.18 -2.53 11.76
N THR A 110 -11.80 -1.30 12.07
CA THR A 110 -11.39 -0.29 11.10
C THR A 110 -9.89 -0.10 11.19
N ILE A 111 -9.21 -0.22 10.06
CA ILE A 111 -7.77 0.01 9.94
C ILE A 111 -7.55 1.43 9.45
N GLY A 112 -6.95 2.27 10.30
CA GLY A 112 -6.56 3.63 9.98
C GLY A 112 -5.18 3.69 9.35
N PHE A 113 -4.98 4.60 8.40
CA PHE A 113 -3.69 4.86 7.77
C PHE A 113 -3.33 6.33 7.96
N ALA A 114 -2.18 6.60 8.55
CA ALA A 114 -1.56 7.91 8.58
C ALA A 114 -0.12 7.81 8.07
N ALA A 115 0.26 8.75 7.21
CA ALA A 115 1.62 8.88 6.70
C ALA A 115 2.02 10.36 6.69
N HIS A 116 3.25 10.65 7.08
CA HIS A 116 3.80 12.00 7.10
C HIS A 116 5.32 11.99 6.89
N CYS A 117 5.88 13.13 6.51
CA CYS A 117 7.32 13.34 6.35
C CYS A 117 7.73 14.68 6.98
N ASP A 118 9.04 14.89 7.14
CA ASP A 118 9.63 16.10 7.73
C ASP A 118 10.31 16.93 6.64
N ASN A 119 9.58 17.32 5.58
CA ASN A 119 10.15 18.13 4.49
C ASN A 119 9.19 19.22 4.02
N MET A 120 9.69 20.46 3.95
CA MET A 120 8.90 21.64 3.56
C MET A 120 8.44 21.61 2.09
N PHE A 121 9.16 20.90 1.22
CA PHE A 121 8.78 20.74 -0.19
C PHE A 121 7.82 19.57 -0.44
N GLY A 122 7.36 18.90 0.63
CA GLY A 122 6.46 17.76 0.57
C GLY A 122 7.15 16.40 0.55
N CYS A 123 6.33 15.36 0.70
CA CYS A 123 6.79 13.98 0.85
C CYS A 123 6.95 13.27 -0.48
N GLU A 124 7.79 12.23 -0.47
CA GLU A 124 7.98 11.32 -1.59
C GLU A 124 8.05 9.88 -1.05
N PRO A 125 7.09 9.00 -1.39
CA PRO A 125 5.89 9.28 -2.20
C PRO A 125 4.88 10.20 -1.47
N ASN A 126 3.88 10.68 -2.19
CA ASN A 126 2.80 11.49 -1.61
C ASN A 126 1.97 10.65 -0.60
N PRO A 127 1.61 11.17 0.58
CA PRO A 127 0.88 10.41 1.62
C PRO A 127 -0.48 9.86 1.15
N TRP A 128 -1.19 10.61 0.31
CA TRP A 128 -2.49 10.21 -0.24
C TRP A 128 -2.35 9.02 -1.19
N LYS A 129 -1.33 9.06 -2.05
CA LYS A 129 -1.01 7.95 -2.95
C LYS A 129 -0.60 6.71 -2.16
N ALA A 130 0.27 6.88 -1.17
CA ALA A 130 0.67 5.79 -0.27
C ALA A 130 -0.54 5.17 0.46
N GLY A 131 -1.48 5.99 0.93
CA GLY A 131 -2.70 5.51 1.58
C GLY A 131 -3.64 4.74 0.65
N ALA A 132 -3.77 5.16 -0.61
CA ALA A 132 -4.53 4.41 -1.61
C ALA A 132 -3.89 3.04 -1.89
N ASP A 133 -2.57 3.00 -2.10
CA ASP A 133 -1.82 1.78 -2.39
C ASP A 133 -1.83 0.81 -1.19
N PHE A 134 -1.66 1.33 0.03
CA PHE A 134 -1.81 0.58 1.28
C PHE A 134 -3.16 -0.15 1.34
N LYS A 135 -4.27 0.54 1.08
CA LYS A 135 -5.60 -0.07 1.15
C LYS A 135 -5.81 -1.15 0.10
N GLN A 136 -5.23 -1.02 -1.10
CA GLN A 136 -5.31 -2.08 -2.11
C GLN A 136 -4.51 -3.32 -1.68
N PHE A 137 -3.28 -3.11 -1.18
CA PHE A 137 -2.40 -4.18 -0.70
C PHE A 137 -3.03 -4.95 0.46
N VAL A 138 -3.59 -4.25 1.45
CA VAL A 138 -4.20 -4.86 2.63
C VAL A 138 -5.44 -5.68 2.28
N ARG A 139 -6.27 -5.19 1.35
CA ARG A 139 -7.43 -5.96 0.84
C ARG A 139 -7.02 -7.21 0.04
N GLY A 140 -5.74 -7.37 -0.26
CA GLY A 140 -5.24 -8.48 -1.06
C GLY A 140 -5.63 -8.39 -2.54
N ARG A 141 -6.03 -7.21 -3.02
CA ARG A 141 -6.12 -6.98 -4.45
C ARG A 141 -4.68 -6.95 -4.98
N PRO A 142 -4.37 -7.63 -6.09
CA PRO A 142 -3.06 -7.54 -6.69
C PRO A 142 -2.81 -6.08 -7.07
N SER A 143 -2.06 -5.38 -6.23
CA SER A 143 -1.55 -4.05 -6.51
C SER A 143 -0.63 -4.18 -7.72
N GLN A 144 -0.97 -3.50 -8.82
CA GLN A 144 -0.15 -3.43 -10.04
C GLN A 144 1.17 -2.65 -9.85
N MET A 145 1.71 -2.59 -8.63
CA MET A 145 2.93 -1.88 -8.29
C MET A 145 4.00 -2.92 -7.94
N GLY A 146 4.82 -3.26 -8.95
CA GLY A 146 6.14 -3.86 -8.77
C GLY A 146 6.16 -5.34 -8.37
N THR A 147 6.10 -6.22 -9.36
CA THR A 147 6.73 -7.54 -9.28
C THR A 147 8.24 -7.37 -9.55
N PRO A 148 9.17 -7.61 -8.60
CA PRO A 148 10.50 -8.05 -8.96
C PRO A 148 10.43 -9.57 -9.16
N GLY A 149 10.46 -10.00 -10.43
CA GLY A 149 10.73 -11.39 -10.79
C GLY A 149 9.49 -12.29 -10.90
N GLY A 150 9.33 -12.89 -12.08
CA GLY A 150 8.15 -13.63 -12.49
C GLY A 150 7.75 -14.78 -11.57
N ALA A 151 6.46 -14.80 -11.25
CA ALA A 151 5.70 -16.03 -11.11
C ALA A 151 4.38 -15.82 -11.84
N THR A 152 4.39 -16.07 -13.15
CA THR A 152 3.17 -16.26 -13.93
C THR A 152 2.40 -17.43 -13.32
N ALA A 153 1.36 -17.14 -12.56
CA ALA A 153 0.27 -18.07 -12.36
C ALA A 153 -0.57 -18.09 -13.66
N SER A 154 -0.13 -18.90 -14.63
CA SER A 154 -0.97 -19.31 -15.74
C SER A 154 -1.57 -20.65 -15.36
N GLY A 155 -2.90 -20.68 -15.27
CA GLY A 155 -3.64 -21.93 -15.13
C GLY A 155 -3.42 -22.83 -16.36
N ASN A 156 -3.48 -24.14 -16.09
CA ASN A 156 -3.52 -25.26 -17.04
C ASN A 156 -2.17 -25.76 -17.55
N ALA A 157 -1.55 -26.66 -16.77
CA ALA A 157 -1.24 -28.04 -17.16
C ALA A 157 -0.24 -28.61 -16.15
N LEU A 158 -0.59 -29.72 -15.50
CA LEU A 158 0.38 -30.54 -14.79
C LEU A 158 1.45 -31.01 -15.81
N PRO A 159 2.76 -30.87 -15.54
CA PRO A 159 3.76 -31.54 -16.35
C PRO A 159 3.61 -33.06 -16.18
N PRO A 160 3.87 -33.88 -17.22
CA PRO A 160 3.84 -35.33 -17.08
C PRO A 160 4.89 -35.75 -16.05
N VAL A 161 4.43 -36.39 -14.97
CA VAL A 161 5.29 -37.07 -14.01
C VAL A 161 5.97 -38.23 -14.72
N SER A 162 7.28 -38.14 -14.92
CA SER A 162 8.09 -39.28 -15.32
C SER A 162 7.98 -40.38 -14.24
N PRO A 163 7.86 -41.66 -14.61
CA PRO A 163 7.74 -42.73 -13.64
C PRO A 163 9.00 -42.85 -12.77
N VAL A 164 8.78 -42.89 -11.46
CA VAL A 164 9.77 -43.19 -10.42
C VAL A 164 10.44 -44.54 -10.70
N PRO A 165 11.79 -44.64 -10.70
CA PRO A 165 12.47 -45.92 -10.72
C PRO A 165 12.27 -46.67 -9.37
N PRO A 166 12.20 -48.01 -9.37
CA PRO A 166 11.94 -48.78 -8.17
C PRO A 166 13.06 -48.61 -7.13
N SER A 167 12.65 -48.32 -5.90
CA SER A 167 13.49 -48.18 -4.72
C SER A 167 14.33 -49.44 -4.47
N ARG A 168 15.65 -49.26 -4.37
CA ARG A 168 16.55 -50.30 -3.83
C ARG A 168 16.17 -50.58 -2.37
N PRO A 169 16.12 -51.85 -1.93
CA PRO A 169 16.01 -52.17 -0.52
C PRO A 169 17.30 -51.71 0.19
N MET A 170 17.12 -50.83 1.19
CA MET A 170 18.20 -50.44 2.10
C MET A 170 18.54 -51.59 3.06
N PRO A 171 19.82 -51.88 3.33
CA PRO A 171 20.19 -52.83 4.37
C PRO A 171 19.89 -52.25 5.76
N GLN A 172 19.09 -53.00 6.52
CA GLN A 172 18.84 -52.75 7.95
C GLN A 172 20.07 -53.18 8.75
N ASN A 173 20.97 -52.25 9.08
CA ASN A 173 21.80 -52.36 10.28
C ASN A 173 22.49 -51.03 10.62
N LEU A 174 21.99 -50.31 11.61
CA LEU A 174 22.75 -49.28 12.32
C LEU A 174 22.60 -49.53 13.83
N PRO A 175 23.70 -49.71 14.58
CA PRO A 175 23.64 -49.88 16.02
C PRO A 175 23.22 -48.57 16.70
N VAL A 176 22.22 -48.68 17.57
CA VAL A 176 21.75 -47.65 18.51
C VAL A 176 22.91 -47.25 19.41
N GLN A 177 23.32 -45.98 19.38
CA GLN A 177 24.21 -45.41 20.38
C GLN A 177 23.36 -44.67 21.43
N PRO A 178 23.57 -44.92 22.75
CA PRO A 178 22.90 -44.20 23.81
C PRO A 178 23.34 -42.72 23.88
N MET A 179 22.39 -41.87 24.23
CA MET A 179 22.58 -40.45 24.48
C MET A 179 23.46 -40.24 25.73
N PRO A 180 24.39 -39.26 25.75
CA PRO A 180 25.09 -38.90 26.98
C PRO A 180 24.15 -38.16 27.96
N PRO A 181 24.29 -38.38 29.28
CA PRO A 181 23.44 -37.77 30.29
C PRO A 181 23.72 -36.28 30.47
N THR A 182 22.64 -35.55 30.69
CA THR A 182 22.55 -34.18 31.19
C THR A 182 23.49 -33.95 32.38
N LEU A 183 24.36 -32.95 32.29
CA LEU A 183 25.12 -32.44 33.43
C LEU A 183 24.21 -31.49 34.23
N GLU A 184 23.32 -32.09 35.01
CA GLU A 184 22.68 -31.51 36.19
C GLU A 184 23.75 -31.34 37.29
N ASN A 185 23.62 -30.29 38.12
CA ASN A 185 24.39 -29.96 39.34
C ASN A 185 25.76 -29.24 39.22
N GLN A 186 25.76 -27.94 39.52
CA GLN A 186 26.74 -27.38 40.46
C GLN A 186 26.03 -26.51 41.53
N PRO A 187 25.95 -26.98 42.78
CA PRO A 187 25.63 -26.14 43.94
C PRO A 187 26.92 -25.57 44.55
N GLY A 188 26.91 -24.26 44.85
CA GLY A 188 27.82 -23.63 45.81
C GLY A 188 28.85 -22.67 45.22
N GLN A 189 28.50 -21.39 45.13
CA GLN A 189 29.42 -20.29 45.49
C GLN A 189 28.64 -19.20 46.22
N SER A 190 28.63 -19.32 47.53
CA SER A 190 28.26 -18.26 48.47
C SER A 190 29.52 -17.49 48.85
N GLY A 191 29.50 -16.17 48.68
CA GLY A 191 30.26 -15.20 49.48
C GLY A 191 31.59 -14.70 48.88
N GLN A 192 31.70 -13.36 48.79
CA GLN A 192 32.77 -12.43 49.28
C GLN A 192 32.64 -11.13 48.44
N ASN A 193 31.88 -10.10 48.85
CA ASN A 193 32.19 -8.99 49.77
C ASN A 193 33.23 -7.94 49.26
N LEU A 194 32.82 -6.65 49.29
CA LEU A 194 33.58 -5.36 49.25
C LEU A 194 34.22 -4.95 47.90
N THR A 195 34.13 -3.72 47.36
CA THR A 195 34.06 -2.35 47.95
C THR A 195 33.72 -1.32 46.84
N PRO A 196 33.14 -0.13 47.14
CA PRO A 196 33.06 1.00 46.22
C PRO A 196 34.29 1.93 46.31
N GLN A 197 34.69 2.51 45.18
CA GLN A 197 35.50 3.74 45.03
C GLN A 197 34.89 4.57 43.90
#